data_AF-A0A3G8JMZ0-F1
#
_entry.id   AF-A0A3G8JMZ0-F1
#
_cell.length_a   1.000
_cell.length_b   1.000
_cell.length_c   1.000
_cell.angle_alpha   90.00
_cell.angle_beta   90.00
_cell.angle_gamma   90.00
#
_symmetry.space_group_name_H-M   'P 1'
#
loop_
_entity.id
_entity.type
_entity.pdbx_description
1 polymer ?
#
loop_
_entity_poly.entity_id
_entity_poly.type
_entity_poly.pdbx_seq_one_letter_code
_entity_poly.pdbx_strand_id
1 'polypeptide(L)'
;MSRRTRFPVDEVTAFPEPDPRILPGSADFEISVRNVGAWGADVPRYRAAVAAGLGAATTRRIPVTLADVATVAAWRAGVPQIRSDALARIIRSVEMNAHSSLIFAATLGFAPEMMSAFLSAQRVDPFGWPQPLPVLAAFGGYRGIGGRFRTAPVGISAEAGSASWYVAGDGECWRVQADIFGAALTPCERPADQEWSSRIPLSGNAVATVFPTSYLVWVLPRSAP
;
A
#
# COMPACT_ATOMS: atom_id res chain seq x y z
N MET A 1 -9.92 -37.84 9.07
CA MET A 1 -10.59 -36.93 10.01
C MET A 1 -9.61 -35.85 10.42
N SER A 2 -9.69 -34.67 9.79
CA SER A 2 -8.79 -33.54 10.04
C SER A 2 -9.59 -32.39 10.64
N ARG A 3 -9.27 -32.03 11.90
CA ARG A 3 -9.87 -30.88 12.60
C ARG A 3 -9.28 -29.61 11.99
N ARG A 4 -10.07 -28.91 11.17
CA ARG A 4 -9.83 -27.50 10.86
C ARG A 4 -10.14 -26.68 12.11
N THR A 5 -9.13 -26.10 12.74
CA THR A 5 -9.30 -25.03 13.72
C THR A 5 -9.84 -23.81 12.96
N ARG A 6 -11.15 -23.57 13.09
CA ARG A 6 -11.77 -22.29 12.76
C ARG A 6 -11.25 -21.27 13.76
N PHE A 7 -10.65 -20.18 13.31
CA PHE A 7 -10.57 -18.97 14.11
C PHE A 7 -11.96 -18.30 14.03
N PRO A 8 -12.70 -18.19 15.14
CA PRO A 8 -13.98 -17.49 15.15
C PRO A 8 -13.72 -15.99 15.03
N VAL A 9 -14.44 -15.32 14.13
CA VAL A 9 -14.30 -13.90 13.81
C VAL A 9 -15.16 -13.02 14.74
N ASP A 10 -15.82 -13.59 15.76
CA ASP A 10 -16.90 -12.92 16.50
C ASP A 10 -16.60 -12.61 17.98
N GLU A 11 -15.33 -12.56 18.40
CA GLU A 11 -14.98 -11.96 19.70
C GLU A 11 -14.19 -10.67 19.49
N VAL A 12 -14.91 -9.54 19.54
CA VAL A 12 -14.34 -8.21 19.76
C VAL A 12 -13.71 -8.21 21.15
N THR A 13 -12.49 -8.73 21.23
CA THR A 13 -11.57 -8.38 22.31
C THR A 13 -11.24 -6.92 22.08
N ALA A 14 -11.67 -6.05 22.99
CA ALA A 14 -11.25 -4.66 23.02
C ALA A 14 -9.73 -4.63 22.83
N PHE A 15 -9.26 -4.03 21.73
CA PHE A 15 -7.85 -3.80 21.54
C PHE A 15 -7.38 -3.02 22.77
N PRO A 16 -6.33 -3.48 23.49
CA PRO A 16 -5.77 -2.69 24.59
C PRO A 16 -5.45 -1.29 24.06
N GLU A 17 -5.77 -0.26 24.84
CA GLU A 17 -5.39 1.11 24.48
C GLU A 17 -3.89 1.13 24.16
N PRO A 18 -3.49 1.75 23.04
CA PRO A 18 -2.11 1.71 22.60
C PRO A 18 -1.21 2.34 23.67
N ASP A 19 -0.25 1.57 24.19
CA ASP A 19 0.78 2.07 25.10
C ASP A 19 1.52 3.23 24.39
N PRO A 20 1.52 4.44 24.98
CA PRO A 20 2.12 5.63 24.39
C PRO A 20 3.66 5.56 24.26
N ARG A 21 4.33 4.47 24.65
CA ARG A 21 5.81 4.36 24.66
C ARG A 21 6.39 3.20 23.86
N ILE A 22 5.79 2.83 22.74
CA ILE A 22 6.46 1.93 21.82
C ILE A 22 7.56 2.70 21.08
N LEU A 23 8.81 2.51 21.50
CA LEU A 23 10.00 3.13 20.89
C LEU A 23 10.59 2.24 19.79
N PRO A 24 11.32 2.79 18.81
CA PRO A 24 12.17 2.00 17.94
C PRO A 24 13.08 1.07 18.76
N GLY A 25 13.08 -0.22 18.43
CA GLY A 25 13.81 -1.26 19.18
C GLY A 25 13.00 -1.96 20.28
N SER A 26 11.73 -1.61 20.49
CA SER A 26 10.83 -2.38 21.35
C SER A 26 10.43 -3.72 20.71
N ALA A 27 9.94 -4.65 21.52
CA ALA A 27 9.42 -5.93 21.03
C ALA A 27 8.25 -5.73 20.05
N ASP A 28 7.34 -4.79 20.33
CA ASP A 28 6.19 -4.50 19.47
C ASP A 28 6.60 -3.89 18.13
N PHE A 29 7.61 -3.03 18.12
CA PHE A 29 8.15 -2.50 16.87
C PHE A 29 8.84 -3.58 16.03
N GLU A 30 9.57 -4.49 16.66
CA GLU A 30 10.17 -5.61 15.92
C GLU A 30 9.10 -6.61 15.42
N ILE A 31 7.99 -6.78 16.13
CA ILE A 31 6.81 -7.51 15.62
C ILE A 31 6.24 -6.80 14.40
N SER A 32 6.05 -5.48 14.45
CA SER A 32 5.50 -4.73 13.31
C SER A 32 6.41 -4.81 12.09
N VAL A 33 7.73 -4.73 12.27
CA VAL A 33 8.70 -4.92 11.17
C VAL A 33 8.57 -6.30 10.54
N ARG A 34 8.48 -7.36 11.35
CA ARG A 34 8.30 -8.73 10.83
C ARG A 34 7.00 -8.87 10.04
N ASN A 35 5.91 -8.30 10.53
CA ASN A 35 4.62 -8.36 9.84
C ASN A 35 4.67 -7.62 8.49
N VAL A 36 5.24 -6.43 8.44
CA VAL A 36 5.43 -5.66 7.21
C VAL A 36 6.26 -6.45 6.20
N GLY A 37 7.35 -7.09 6.64
CA GLY A 37 8.15 -7.97 5.79
C GLY A 37 7.37 -9.20 5.29
N ALA A 38 6.59 -9.84 6.16
CA ALA A 38 5.75 -10.99 5.80
C ALA A 38 4.64 -10.62 4.78
N TRP A 39 4.18 -9.37 4.78
CA TRP A 39 3.26 -8.84 3.77
C TRP A 39 3.95 -8.45 2.45
N GLY A 40 5.28 -8.56 2.37
CA GLY A 40 6.05 -8.32 1.15
C GLY A 40 6.42 -6.86 0.89
N ALA A 41 6.32 -5.99 1.91
CA ALA A 41 6.69 -4.59 1.80
C ALA A 41 8.20 -4.34 2.02
N ASP A 42 8.64 -3.13 1.66
CA ASP A 42 10.04 -2.68 1.78
C ASP A 42 10.38 -2.37 3.25
N VAL A 43 10.99 -3.33 3.94
CA VAL A 43 11.35 -3.23 5.37
C VAL A 43 12.32 -2.07 5.66
N PRO A 44 13.42 -1.85 4.89
CA PRO A 44 14.25 -0.66 5.05
C PRO A 44 13.46 0.64 4.96
N ARG A 45 12.57 0.77 3.96
CA ARG A 45 11.71 1.94 3.80
C ARG A 45 10.72 2.10 4.96
N TYR A 46 10.15 1.02 5.45
CA TYR A 46 9.29 1.03 6.63
C TYR A 46 10.01 1.62 7.85
N ARG A 47 11.21 1.11 8.16
CA ARG A 47 12.01 1.60 9.29
C ARG A 47 12.38 3.08 9.12
N ALA A 48 12.80 3.47 7.92
CA ALA A 48 13.14 4.86 7.62
C ALA A 48 11.93 5.81 7.76
N ALA A 49 10.76 5.41 7.27
CA ALA A 49 9.52 6.17 7.38
C ALA A 49 9.07 6.33 8.84
N VAL A 50 9.15 5.27 9.65
CA VAL A 50 8.85 5.37 11.09
C VAL A 50 9.82 6.32 11.79
N ALA A 51 11.12 6.21 11.51
CA ALA A 51 12.12 7.09 12.09
C ALA A 51 11.90 8.56 11.71
N ALA A 52 11.54 8.84 10.46
CA ALA A 52 11.24 10.19 9.99
C ALA A 52 10.02 10.80 10.71
N GLY A 53 8.92 10.06 10.81
CA GLY A 53 7.70 10.50 11.49
C GLY A 53 7.94 10.77 12.98
N LEU A 54 8.56 9.83 13.68
CA LEU A 54 8.89 10.00 15.10
C LEU A 54 9.89 11.13 15.34
N GLY A 55 10.90 11.28 14.48
CA GLY A 55 11.86 12.38 14.55
C GLY A 55 11.17 13.75 14.43
N ALA A 56 10.21 13.89 13.51
CA ALA A 56 9.39 15.10 13.39
C ALA A 56 8.54 15.35 14.64
N ALA A 57 7.91 14.30 15.19
CA ALA A 57 7.12 14.39 16.42
C ALA A 57 7.96 14.85 17.62
N THR A 58 9.13 14.25 17.83
CA THR A 58 10.04 14.60 18.93
C THR A 58 10.57 16.02 18.80
N THR A 59 11.05 16.41 17.60
CA THR A 59 11.61 17.75 17.35
C THR A 59 10.61 18.85 17.64
N ARG A 60 9.33 18.63 17.31
CA ARG A 60 8.26 19.63 17.45
C ARG A 60 7.40 19.42 18.70
N ARG A 61 7.67 18.40 19.51
CA ARG A 61 6.88 17.98 20.68
C ARG A 61 5.39 17.80 20.35
N ILE A 62 5.11 17.22 19.19
CA ILE A 62 3.73 16.97 18.74
C ILE A 62 3.33 15.58 19.22
N PRO A 63 2.19 15.43 19.93
CA PRO A 63 1.74 14.12 20.39
C PRO A 63 1.33 13.24 19.21
N VAL A 64 1.84 12.01 19.17
CA VAL A 64 1.45 10.97 18.23
C VAL A 64 1.76 9.61 18.84
N THR A 65 0.98 8.59 18.46
CA THR A 65 1.28 7.21 18.87
C THR A 65 2.25 6.57 17.86
N LEU A 66 3.08 5.62 18.31
CA LEU A 66 3.84 4.81 17.35
C LEU A 66 2.88 4.10 16.39
N ALA A 67 1.77 3.56 16.89
CA ALA A 67 0.82 2.83 16.06
C ALA A 67 0.34 3.67 14.86
N ASP A 68 0.06 4.96 15.05
CA ASP A 68 -0.33 5.84 13.96
C ASP A 68 0.79 6.03 12.93
N VAL A 69 2.01 6.31 13.40
CA VAL A 69 3.19 6.46 12.51
C VAL A 69 3.52 5.15 11.80
N ALA A 70 3.45 4.02 12.51
CA ALA A 70 3.73 2.69 12.01
C ALA A 70 2.72 2.25 10.94
N THR A 71 1.42 2.51 11.12
CA THR A 71 0.42 2.22 10.09
C THR A 71 0.69 3.03 8.81
N VAL A 72 0.94 4.33 8.94
CA VAL A 72 1.22 5.18 7.77
C VAL A 72 2.54 4.80 7.10
N ALA A 73 3.57 4.47 7.89
CA ALA A 73 4.85 3.98 7.37
C ALA A 73 4.72 2.63 6.66
N ALA A 74 3.92 1.71 7.18
CA ALA A 74 3.67 0.42 6.55
C ALA A 74 2.94 0.60 5.21
N TRP A 75 1.98 1.53 5.14
CA TRP A 75 1.34 1.87 3.88
C TRP A 75 2.37 2.43 2.89
N ARG A 76 3.19 3.40 3.32
CA ARG A 76 4.29 3.98 2.53
C ARG A 76 5.31 2.95 2.05
N ALA A 77 5.51 1.88 2.83
CA ALA A 77 6.40 0.77 2.52
C ALA A 77 5.83 -0.22 1.49
N GLY A 78 4.56 -0.07 1.10
CA GLY A 78 3.93 -0.86 0.05
C GLY A 78 2.93 -1.90 0.55
N VAL A 79 2.26 -1.67 1.67
CA VAL A 79 1.13 -2.48 2.15
C VAL A 79 -0.20 -1.79 1.79
N PRO A 80 -0.74 -1.97 0.57
CA PRO A 80 -1.93 -1.24 0.12
C PRO A 80 -3.21 -1.61 0.89
N GLN A 81 -3.24 -2.77 1.56
CA GLN A 81 -4.41 -3.24 2.31
C GLN A 81 -4.73 -2.37 3.52
N ILE A 82 -3.73 -1.67 4.08
CA ILE A 82 -3.91 -0.79 5.24
C ILE A 82 -4.12 0.68 4.86
N ARG A 83 -4.23 1.00 3.57
CA ARG A 83 -4.43 2.36 3.07
C ARG A 83 -5.58 3.10 3.78
N SER A 84 -6.73 2.46 3.90
CA SER A 84 -7.91 3.08 4.52
C SER A 84 -7.68 3.41 5.99
N ASP A 85 -7.02 2.53 6.76
CA ASP A 85 -6.66 2.77 8.16
C ASP A 85 -5.60 3.87 8.27
N ALA A 86 -4.58 3.86 7.41
CA ALA A 86 -3.56 4.89 7.35
C ALA A 86 -4.17 6.28 7.10
N LEU A 87 -5.05 6.41 6.09
CA LEU A 87 -5.74 7.65 5.78
C LEU A 87 -6.64 8.13 6.93
N ALA A 88 -7.39 7.22 7.56
CA ALA A 88 -8.24 7.56 8.70
C ALA A 88 -7.43 8.10 9.89
N ARG A 89 -6.26 7.51 10.17
CA ARG A 89 -5.33 7.98 11.21
C ARG A 89 -4.77 9.36 10.90
N ILE A 90 -4.32 9.59 9.66
CA ILE A 90 -3.82 10.91 9.24
C ILE A 90 -4.91 11.97 9.43
N ILE A 91 -6.11 11.73 8.91
CA ILE A 91 -7.23 12.68 8.97
C ILE A 91 -7.57 13.01 10.42
N ARG A 92 -7.83 11.98 11.25
CA ARG A 92 -8.16 12.17 12.67
C ARG A 92 -7.10 12.96 13.42
N SER A 93 -5.82 12.63 13.23
CA SER A 93 -4.72 13.31 13.93
C SER A 93 -4.53 14.76 13.47
N VAL A 94 -4.78 15.06 12.19
CA VAL A 94 -4.73 16.43 11.65
C VAL A 94 -5.92 17.26 12.15
N GLU A 95 -7.11 16.67 12.25
CA GLU A 95 -8.30 17.30 12.82
C GLU A 95 -8.10 17.66 14.30
N MET A 96 -7.48 16.76 15.08
CA MET A 96 -7.15 17.02 16.48
C MET A 96 -6.04 18.06 16.67
N ASN A 97 -5.04 18.07 15.78
CA ASN A 97 -3.93 19.01 15.82
C ASN A 97 -3.37 19.20 14.41
N ALA A 98 -3.53 20.40 13.85
CA ALA A 98 -3.04 20.73 12.51
C ALA A 98 -1.53 20.48 12.32
N HIS A 99 -0.73 20.58 13.40
CA HIS A 99 0.70 20.32 13.36
C HIS A 99 1.03 18.83 13.12
N SER A 100 0.11 17.89 13.39
CA SER A 100 0.28 16.47 13.08
C SER A 100 0.55 16.21 11.60
N SER A 101 0.17 17.14 10.71
CA SER A 101 0.51 17.09 9.28
C SER A 101 2.02 17.00 9.04
N LEU A 102 2.85 17.63 9.89
CA LEU A 102 4.31 17.58 9.81
C LEU A 102 4.85 16.17 10.01
N ILE A 103 4.24 15.41 10.94
CA ILE A 103 4.63 14.04 11.24
C ILE A 103 4.33 13.14 10.04
N PHE A 104 3.10 13.17 9.55
CA PHE A 104 2.69 12.26 8.47
C PHE A 104 3.30 12.63 7.13
N ALA A 105 3.58 13.92 6.87
CA ALA A 105 4.33 14.32 5.69
C ALA A 105 5.76 13.77 5.73
N ALA A 106 6.43 13.84 6.88
CA ALA A 106 7.74 13.22 7.08
C ALA A 106 7.69 11.70 6.92
N THR A 107 6.68 11.02 7.50
CA THR A 107 6.48 9.57 7.35
C THR A 107 6.28 9.16 5.89
N LEU A 108 5.50 9.92 5.12
CA LEU A 108 5.22 9.66 3.71
C LEU A 108 6.38 10.09 2.79
N GLY A 109 7.32 10.90 3.29
CA GLY A 109 8.51 11.34 2.60
C GLY A 109 8.28 12.51 1.63
N PHE A 110 7.36 13.42 1.95
CA PHE A 110 7.13 14.65 1.17
C PHE A 110 7.00 15.90 2.05
N ALA A 111 7.00 17.07 1.41
CA ALA A 111 6.94 18.36 2.10
C ALA A 111 5.55 18.58 2.76
N PRO A 112 5.46 19.13 3.99
CA PRO A 112 4.19 19.29 4.71
C PRO A 112 3.09 20.03 3.95
N GLU A 113 3.46 20.98 3.10
CA GLU A 113 2.57 21.79 2.29
C GLU A 113 1.80 20.94 1.26
N MET A 114 2.31 19.76 0.91
CA MET A 114 1.69 18.84 -0.03
C MET A 114 0.59 17.98 0.62
N MET A 115 0.47 17.96 1.95
CA MET A 115 -0.44 17.07 2.67
C MET A 115 -1.91 17.25 2.26
N SER A 116 -2.37 18.51 2.17
CA SER A 116 -3.76 18.80 1.79
C SER A 116 -4.08 18.34 0.37
N ALA A 117 -3.17 18.60 -0.58
CA ALA A 117 -3.31 18.15 -1.96
C ALA A 117 -3.27 16.62 -2.07
N PHE A 118 -2.38 15.95 -1.33
CA PHE A 118 -2.29 14.51 -1.28
C PHE A 118 -3.58 13.87 -0.74
N LEU A 119 -4.10 14.34 0.40
CA LEU A 119 -5.35 13.83 0.97
C LEU A 119 -6.54 14.05 0.02
N SER A 120 -6.57 15.19 -0.68
CA SER A 120 -7.61 15.49 -1.66
C SER A 120 -7.56 14.53 -2.85
N ALA A 121 -6.36 14.24 -3.38
CA ALA A 121 -6.17 13.27 -4.45
C ALA A 121 -6.56 11.85 -4.00
N GLN A 122 -6.16 11.45 -2.79
CA GLN A 122 -6.43 10.13 -2.23
C GLN A 122 -7.92 9.89 -1.91
N ARG A 123 -8.74 10.93 -1.77
CA ARG A 123 -10.21 10.75 -1.60
C ARG A 123 -10.88 10.15 -2.84
N VAL A 124 -10.33 10.39 -4.03
CA VAL A 124 -10.97 10.02 -5.29
C VAL A 124 -10.19 8.99 -6.09
N ASP A 125 -8.89 8.85 -5.85
CA ASP A 125 -8.01 7.96 -6.60
C ASP A 125 -6.94 7.31 -5.68
N PRO A 126 -6.88 5.97 -5.57
CA PRO A 126 -5.79 5.26 -4.88
C PRO A 126 -4.40 5.61 -5.42
N PHE A 127 -4.30 5.96 -6.70
CA PHE A 127 -3.05 6.39 -7.35
C PHE A 127 -2.86 7.91 -7.34
N GLY A 128 -3.74 8.65 -6.65
CA GLY A 128 -3.67 10.10 -6.57
C GLY A 128 -2.36 10.59 -5.93
N TRP A 129 -1.57 11.34 -6.69
CA TRP A 129 -0.37 12.00 -6.19
C TRP A 129 -0.51 13.52 -6.37
N PRO A 130 -0.04 14.35 -5.42
CA PRO A 130 -0.15 15.81 -5.49
C PRO A 130 0.60 16.44 -6.67
N GLN A 131 1.54 15.72 -7.28
CA GLN A 131 2.31 16.18 -8.43
C GLN A 131 2.15 15.20 -9.60
N PRO A 132 2.33 15.64 -10.85
CA PRO A 132 2.33 14.72 -11.98
C PRO A 132 3.50 13.75 -11.86
N LEU A 133 3.24 12.45 -12.07
CA LEU A 133 4.27 11.43 -12.18
C LEU A 133 4.16 10.74 -13.53
N PRO A 134 5.26 10.49 -14.25
CA PRO A 134 5.22 9.77 -15.52
C PRO A 134 4.86 8.29 -15.33
N VAL A 135 5.13 7.73 -14.15
CA VAL A 135 4.76 6.38 -13.73
C VAL A 135 4.19 6.50 -12.33
N LEU A 136 2.96 6.02 -12.12
CA LEU A 136 2.29 6.05 -10.82
C LEU A 136 2.79 4.89 -9.96
N ALA A 137 2.84 3.68 -10.52
CA ALA A 137 3.39 2.51 -9.85
C ALA A 137 3.95 1.51 -10.86
N ALA A 138 4.86 0.65 -10.41
CA ALA A 138 5.29 -0.52 -11.15
C ALA A 138 5.55 -1.65 -10.15
N PHE A 139 5.07 -2.85 -10.46
CA PHE A 139 5.21 -4.00 -9.56
C PHE A 139 5.25 -5.32 -10.32
N GLY A 140 5.57 -6.40 -9.60
CA GLY A 140 5.82 -7.71 -10.16
C GLY A 140 7.30 -8.06 -10.10
N GLY A 141 7.89 -8.31 -11.25
CA GLY A 141 9.29 -8.67 -11.40
C GLY A 141 9.49 -10.15 -11.69
N TYR A 142 10.69 -10.47 -12.18
CA TYR A 142 11.07 -11.83 -12.52
C TYR A 142 11.32 -12.67 -11.26
N ARG A 143 10.78 -13.88 -11.23
CA ARG A 143 10.86 -14.79 -10.07
C ARG A 143 12.31 -15.13 -9.68
N GLY A 144 13.23 -15.21 -10.65
CA GLY A 144 14.64 -15.51 -10.38
C GLY A 144 15.39 -14.43 -9.58
N ILE A 145 14.82 -13.23 -9.44
CA ILE A 145 15.37 -12.13 -8.63
C ILE A 145 14.40 -11.70 -7.52
N GLY A 146 13.50 -12.59 -7.10
CA GLY A 146 12.56 -12.34 -6.01
C GLY A 146 11.20 -11.75 -6.42
N GLY A 147 10.94 -11.60 -7.72
CA GLY A 147 9.63 -11.18 -8.23
C GLY A 147 8.58 -12.31 -8.27
N ARG A 148 7.41 -12.01 -8.83
CA ARG A 148 6.29 -12.97 -8.88
C ARG A 148 6.25 -13.81 -10.15
N PHE A 149 6.68 -13.28 -11.28
CA PHE A 149 6.41 -13.90 -12.57
C PHE A 149 7.59 -14.71 -13.11
N ARG A 150 7.33 -15.92 -13.63
CA ARG A 150 8.34 -16.71 -14.36
C ARG A 150 8.49 -16.28 -15.82
N THR A 151 7.40 -15.82 -16.43
CA THR A 151 7.37 -15.22 -17.78
C THR A 151 6.77 -13.82 -17.68
N ALA A 152 6.98 -12.97 -18.70
CA ALA A 152 6.33 -11.66 -18.72
C ALA A 152 4.80 -11.82 -18.65
N PRO A 153 4.09 -11.00 -17.85
CA PRO A 153 2.64 -10.97 -17.87
C PRO A 153 2.08 -10.77 -19.29
N VAL A 154 1.12 -11.60 -19.67
CA VAL A 154 0.57 -11.65 -21.03
C VAL A 154 -0.78 -10.95 -21.15
N GLY A 155 -1.43 -10.67 -20.02
CA GLY A 155 -2.70 -9.96 -20.02
C GLY A 155 -3.12 -9.51 -18.64
N ILE A 156 -3.99 -8.51 -18.65
CA ILE A 156 -4.65 -7.95 -17.48
C ILE A 156 -6.16 -7.82 -17.76
N SER A 157 -6.95 -7.84 -16.70
CA SER A 157 -8.40 -7.71 -16.79
C SER A 157 -8.98 -7.03 -15.55
N ALA A 158 -10.01 -6.21 -15.72
CA ALA A 158 -10.68 -5.56 -14.60
C ALA A 158 -11.55 -6.55 -13.82
N GLU A 159 -11.68 -6.39 -12.51
CA GLU A 159 -12.68 -7.13 -11.74
C GLU A 159 -13.97 -6.29 -11.67
N ALA A 160 -15.05 -6.82 -12.25
CA ALA A 160 -16.31 -6.09 -12.32
C ALA A 160 -16.81 -5.66 -10.93
N GLY A 161 -17.12 -4.38 -10.77
CA GLY A 161 -17.63 -3.81 -9.51
C GLY A 161 -16.60 -3.71 -8.38
N SER A 162 -15.31 -3.90 -8.66
CA SER A 162 -14.23 -3.91 -7.67
C SER A 162 -13.10 -2.95 -8.05
N ALA A 163 -12.35 -2.49 -7.06
CA ALA A 163 -11.11 -1.74 -7.27
C ALA A 163 -9.89 -2.65 -7.54
N SER A 164 -10.08 -3.96 -7.40
CA SER A 164 -9.08 -4.97 -7.74
C SER A 164 -9.15 -5.33 -9.22
N TRP A 165 -8.13 -6.02 -9.71
CA TRP A 165 -8.06 -6.47 -11.10
C TRP A 165 -7.12 -7.67 -11.19
N TYR A 166 -7.02 -8.28 -12.35
CA TYR A 166 -6.28 -9.53 -12.56
C TYR A 166 -5.09 -9.32 -13.47
N VAL A 167 -4.01 -10.05 -13.20
CA VAL A 167 -2.87 -10.20 -14.09
C VAL A 167 -2.58 -11.69 -14.30
N ALA A 168 -2.35 -12.07 -15.55
CA ALA A 168 -2.01 -13.44 -15.92
C ALA A 168 -0.62 -13.53 -16.57
N GLY A 169 0.11 -14.58 -16.23
CA GLY A 169 1.41 -14.92 -16.79
C GLY A 169 1.80 -16.34 -16.39
N ASP A 170 2.45 -17.08 -17.29
CA ASP A 170 2.88 -18.47 -17.04
C ASP A 170 1.76 -19.46 -16.65
N GLY A 171 0.54 -19.27 -17.16
CA GLY A 171 -0.62 -20.08 -16.75
C GLY A 171 -1.11 -19.80 -15.32
N GLU A 172 -0.46 -18.89 -14.60
CA GLU A 172 -0.88 -18.41 -13.28
C GLU A 172 -1.72 -17.14 -13.43
N CYS A 173 -2.65 -16.93 -12.50
CA CYS A 173 -3.46 -15.73 -12.37
C CYS A 173 -3.30 -15.14 -10.97
N TRP A 174 -3.21 -13.83 -10.91
CA TRP A 174 -3.05 -13.08 -9.67
C TRP A 174 -4.10 -11.98 -9.61
N ARG A 175 -4.83 -11.92 -8.51
CA ARG A 175 -5.64 -10.77 -8.15
C ARG A 175 -4.74 -9.69 -7.56
N VAL A 176 -4.91 -8.48 -8.04
CA VAL A 176 -4.10 -7.31 -7.74
C VAL A 176 -4.91 -6.30 -6.96
N GLN A 177 -4.38 -5.89 -5.81
CA GLN A 177 -4.80 -4.69 -5.11
C GLN A 177 -3.60 -3.75 -5.05
N ALA A 178 -3.72 -2.54 -5.60
CA ALA A 178 -2.61 -1.61 -5.71
C ALA A 178 -3.04 -0.17 -5.47
N ASP A 179 -2.06 0.65 -5.06
CA ASP A 179 -2.17 2.09 -4.92
C ASP A 179 -0.84 2.77 -5.26
N ILE A 180 -0.70 4.05 -4.93
CA ILE A 180 0.50 4.85 -5.20
C ILE A 180 1.77 4.35 -4.50
N PHE A 181 1.67 3.55 -3.43
CA PHE A 181 2.83 3.10 -2.66
C PHE A 181 3.18 1.63 -2.86
N GLY A 182 2.25 0.80 -3.31
CA GLY A 182 2.56 -0.61 -3.57
C GLY A 182 1.42 -1.41 -4.15
N ALA A 183 1.68 -2.71 -4.26
CA ALA A 183 0.73 -3.68 -4.78
C ALA A 183 0.83 -5.00 -4.01
N ALA A 184 -0.32 -5.59 -3.76
CA ALA A 184 -0.47 -6.93 -3.24
C ALA A 184 -1.00 -7.84 -4.35
N LEU A 185 -0.31 -8.96 -4.55
CA LEU A 185 -0.68 -9.97 -5.53
C LEU A 185 -1.07 -11.25 -4.79
N THR A 186 -2.32 -11.65 -4.95
CA THR A 186 -2.87 -12.87 -4.35
C THR A 186 -3.14 -13.87 -5.48
N PRO A 187 -2.63 -15.11 -5.40
CA PRO A 187 -2.96 -16.14 -6.39
C PRO A 187 -4.48 -16.33 -6.47
N CYS A 188 -5.00 -16.51 -7.68
CA CYS A 188 -6.40 -16.85 -7.88
C CYS A 188 -6.56 -17.77 -9.10
N GLU A 189 -7.75 -18.36 -9.23
CA GLU A 189 -8.12 -19.01 -10.48
C GLU A 189 -8.34 -17.95 -11.56
N ARG A 190 -8.07 -18.30 -12.83
CA ARG A 190 -8.28 -17.39 -13.95
C ARG A 190 -9.78 -17.30 -14.25
N PRO A 191 -10.41 -16.12 -14.13
CA PRO A 191 -11.81 -15.98 -14.50
C PRO A 191 -12.02 -16.25 -15.99
N ALA A 192 -12.97 -17.13 -16.30
CA ALA A 192 -13.24 -17.58 -17.67
C ALA A 192 -14.05 -16.57 -18.50
N ASP A 193 -14.82 -15.73 -17.82
CA ASP A 193 -15.78 -14.77 -18.38
C ASP A 193 -15.22 -13.34 -18.52
N GLN A 194 -13.93 -13.15 -18.24
CA GLN A 194 -13.28 -11.86 -18.27
C GLN A 194 -12.56 -11.58 -19.59
N GLU A 195 -12.66 -10.35 -20.08
CA GLU A 195 -11.90 -9.88 -21.23
C GLU A 195 -10.46 -9.53 -20.81
N TRP A 196 -9.49 -10.10 -21.52
CA TRP A 196 -8.06 -9.89 -21.24
C TRP A 196 -7.45 -8.97 -22.29
N SER A 197 -6.74 -7.94 -21.84
CA SER A 197 -6.03 -7.00 -22.71
C SER A 197 -4.61 -6.76 -22.20
N SER A 198 -3.80 -6.04 -22.98
CA SER A 198 -2.51 -5.53 -22.51
C SER A 198 -2.64 -4.24 -21.69
N ARG A 199 -3.82 -3.59 -21.72
CA ARG A 199 -4.07 -2.26 -21.14
C ARG A 199 -5.53 -2.16 -20.66
N ILE A 200 -5.74 -1.83 -19.39
CA ILE A 200 -7.09 -1.60 -18.83
C ILE A 200 -7.14 -0.26 -18.08
N PRO A 201 -8.27 0.47 -18.15
CA PRO A 201 -8.50 1.60 -17.27
C PRO A 201 -8.61 1.12 -15.82
N LEU A 202 -8.01 1.88 -14.90
CA LEU A 202 -8.25 1.77 -13.47
C LEU A 202 -9.12 2.94 -12.98
N SER A 203 -9.36 3.00 -11.67
CA SER A 203 -10.01 4.15 -11.01
C SER A 203 -9.29 5.47 -11.31
N GLY A 204 -10.06 6.56 -11.29
CA GLY A 204 -9.51 7.92 -11.45
C GLY A 204 -8.78 8.08 -12.78
N ASN A 205 -7.55 8.55 -12.74
CA ASN A 205 -6.73 8.85 -13.92
C ASN A 205 -5.63 7.80 -14.17
N ALA A 206 -5.77 6.59 -13.65
CA ALA A 206 -4.78 5.53 -13.81
C ALA A 206 -5.16 4.51 -14.90
N VAL A 207 -4.13 3.90 -15.48
CA VAL A 207 -4.23 2.81 -16.46
C VAL A 207 -3.17 1.76 -16.12
N ALA A 208 -3.57 0.50 -16.01
CA ALA A 208 -2.63 -0.61 -15.92
C ALA A 208 -2.22 -1.05 -17.32
N THR A 209 -0.94 -1.35 -17.52
CA THR A 209 -0.40 -1.86 -18.78
C THR A 209 0.68 -2.92 -18.54
N VAL A 210 0.72 -3.92 -19.40
CA VAL A 210 1.77 -4.95 -19.44
C VAL A 210 2.48 -4.92 -20.78
N PHE A 211 3.76 -5.25 -20.80
CA PHE A 211 4.57 -5.32 -22.02
C PHE A 211 5.16 -6.73 -22.17
N PRO A 212 5.20 -7.31 -23.37
CA PRO A 212 5.70 -8.67 -23.59
C PRO A 212 7.15 -8.91 -23.16
N THR A 213 7.96 -7.85 -23.07
CA THR A 213 9.38 -7.89 -22.69
C THR A 213 9.63 -7.46 -21.24
N SER A 214 8.57 -7.17 -20.49
CA SER A 214 8.63 -6.65 -19.12
C SER A 214 8.03 -7.66 -18.16
N TYR A 215 8.74 -7.94 -17.06
CA TYR A 215 8.17 -8.68 -15.93
C TYR A 215 7.40 -7.77 -14.96
N LEU A 216 7.21 -6.49 -15.31
CA LEU A 216 6.46 -5.54 -14.51
C LEU A 216 5.09 -5.29 -15.12
N VAL A 217 4.11 -5.12 -14.24
CA VAL A 217 2.89 -4.40 -14.55
C VAL A 217 3.09 -2.94 -14.19
N TRP A 218 2.78 -2.07 -15.13
CA TRP A 218 2.95 -0.63 -15.01
C TRP A 218 1.60 0.03 -14.79
N VAL A 219 1.53 0.97 -13.85
CA VAL A 219 0.39 1.86 -13.67
C VAL A 219 0.82 3.25 -14.09
N LEU A 220 0.19 3.75 -15.14
CA LEU A 220 0.52 5.00 -15.79
C LEU A 220 -0.65 5.99 -15.67
N PRO A 221 -0.41 7.30 -15.72
CA PRO A 221 -1.47 8.27 -15.94
C PRO A 221 -2.20 7.98 -17.26
N ARG A 222 -3.51 8.22 -17.31
CA ARG A 222 -4.33 8.00 -18.52
C ARG A 222 -3.91 8.88 -19.69
N SER A 223 -3.33 10.04 -19.40
CA SER A 223 -2.72 10.95 -20.38
C SER A 223 -1.33 10.51 -20.86
N ALA A 224 -0.76 9.43 -20.31
CA ALA A 224 0.48 8.87 -20.82
C ALA A 224 0.22 8.14 -22.15
N PRO A 225 1.08 8.34 -23.16
CA PRO A 225 0.92 7.77 -24.51
C PRO A 225 0.82 6.24 -24.53
#